data_AF-A0A7V8WIJ5-F1
#
_entry.id   AF-A0A7V8WIJ5-F1
#
_cell.length_a   1.000
_cell.length_b   1.000
_cell.length_c   1.000
_cell.angle_alpha   90.00
_cell.angle_beta   90.00
_cell.angle_gamma   90.00
#
_symmetry.space_group_name_H-M   'P 1'
#
loop_
_entity.id
_entity.type
_entity.pdbx_description
1 polymer ?
#
loop_
_entity_poly.entity_id
_entity_poly.type
_entity_poly.pdbx_seq_one_letter_code
_entity_poly.pdbx_strand_id
1 'polypeptide(L)'
;MGAVVLLGAAITVQTRPVGTGPALAGLQAGTTAGREVFRFETFGNEGFWTDAMRMPKGVLDAKLTPLQALEAGLLVDIDAVPASMRDALGRELKTDRSPA
;
A
#
# COMPACT_ATOMS: atom_id res chain seq x y z
N MET A 1 20.94 -22.53 -33.84
CA MET A 1 19.68 -22.81 -34.57
C MET A 1 18.62 -23.08 -33.51
N GLY A 2 17.60 -22.29 -33.22
CA GLY A 2 17.23 -20.93 -33.60
C GLY A 2 16.48 -20.33 -32.39
N ALA A 3 16.56 -19.01 -32.25
CA ALA A 3 15.82 -18.26 -31.25
C ALA A 3 14.39 -18.05 -31.74
N VAL A 4 13.40 -18.24 -30.85
CA VAL A 4 12.07 -17.65 -31.02
C VAL A 4 11.89 -16.66 -29.88
N VAL A 5 11.97 -15.39 -30.24
CA VAL A 5 11.60 -14.25 -29.40
C VAL A 5 10.10 -14.06 -29.56
N LEU A 6 9.35 -14.22 -28.47
CA LEU A 6 7.98 -13.73 -28.35
C LEU A 6 7.97 -12.66 -27.25
N LEU A 7 8.04 -11.40 -27.68
CA LEU A 7 7.75 -10.25 -26.83
C LEU A 7 6.24 -10.25 -26.54
N GLY A 8 5.87 -10.83 -25.41
CA GLY A 8 4.63 -10.51 -24.71
C GLY A 8 5.02 -9.87 -23.40
N ALA A 9 4.78 -8.56 -23.24
CA ALA A 9 4.94 -7.89 -21.95
C ALA A 9 3.86 -8.39 -21.00
N ALA A 10 4.08 -9.56 -20.40
CA ALA A 10 3.36 -9.94 -19.20
C ALA A 10 3.80 -8.94 -18.12
N ILE A 11 2.85 -8.16 -17.61
CA ILE A 11 3.02 -7.47 -16.33
C ILE A 11 3.16 -8.58 -15.30
N THR A 12 4.38 -9.02 -15.05
CA THR A 12 4.66 -9.97 -13.98
C THR A 12 4.46 -9.20 -12.69
N VAL A 13 3.28 -9.36 -12.08
CA VAL A 13 3.06 -8.95 -10.70
C VAL A 13 3.95 -9.86 -9.85
N GLN A 14 5.09 -9.35 -9.42
CA GLN A 14 5.94 -10.02 -8.45
C GLN A 14 5.25 -9.94 -7.09
N THR A 15 4.28 -10.83 -6.84
CA THR A 15 3.76 -11.03 -5.49
C THR A 15 4.88 -11.68 -4.69
N ARG A 16 5.63 -10.90 -3.92
CA ARG A 16 6.45 -11.46 -2.85
C ARG A 16 5.48 -12.17 -1.90
N PRO A 17 5.73 -13.45 -1.55
CA PRO A 17 4.95 -14.09 -0.52
C PRO A 17 5.02 -13.22 0.73
N VAL A 18 3.89 -13.02 1.41
CA VAL A 18 3.88 -12.45 2.77
C VAL A 18 4.93 -13.22 3.56
N GLY A 19 6.02 -12.52 3.88
CA GLY A 19 7.19 -13.12 4.48
C GLY A 19 6.77 -13.75 5.82
N THR A 20 7.15 -15.01 6.02
CA THR A 20 7.02 -15.66 7.31
C THR A 20 8.05 -15.05 8.27
N GLY A 21 7.80 -13.84 8.75
CA GLY A 21 8.73 -13.09 9.60
C GLY A 21 10.12 -12.88 8.99
N PRO A 22 11.03 -12.22 9.71
CA PRO A 22 12.39 -12.04 9.24
C PRO A 22 13.10 -13.40 9.13
N ALA A 23 13.65 -13.71 7.96
CA ALA A 23 14.57 -14.83 7.80
C ALA A 23 15.84 -14.51 8.61
N LEU A 24 15.98 -15.12 9.79
CA LEU A 24 17.10 -14.89 10.71
C LEU A 24 18.47 -15.41 10.21
N ALA A 25 18.56 -15.80 8.94
CA ALA A 25 19.79 -16.22 8.29
C ALA A 25 20.71 -15.00 8.08
N GLY A 26 21.40 -14.59 9.15
CA GLY A 26 22.33 -13.45 9.13
C GLY A 26 22.53 -12.72 10.46
N LEU A 27 21.91 -13.15 11.58
CA LEU A 27 22.03 -12.51 12.91
C LEU A 27 23.43 -12.62 13.58
N GLN A 28 24.53 -12.47 12.83
CA GLN A 28 25.81 -12.06 13.41
C GLN A 28 25.85 -10.54 13.66
N ALA A 29 24.80 -9.81 13.28
CA ALA A 29 24.68 -8.38 13.55
C ALA A 29 24.36 -8.16 15.04
N GLY A 30 25.33 -7.65 15.80
CA GLY A 30 25.24 -7.42 17.23
C GLY A 30 24.07 -6.53 17.67
N THR A 31 23.91 -6.35 18.98
CA THR A 31 22.79 -5.65 19.64
C THR A 31 22.40 -4.31 18.99
N THR A 32 23.35 -3.58 18.42
CA THR A 32 23.12 -2.32 17.69
C THR A 32 22.22 -2.51 16.46
N ALA A 33 22.45 -3.53 15.64
CA ALA A 33 21.67 -3.78 14.43
C ALA A 33 20.25 -4.26 14.77
N GLY A 34 20.12 -5.13 15.78
CA GLY A 34 18.80 -5.54 16.28
C GLY A 34 17.98 -4.34 16.80
N ARG A 35 18.63 -3.36 17.45
CA ARG A 35 17.97 -2.11 17.88
C ARG A 35 17.49 -1.26 16.71
N GLU A 36 18.26 -1.17 15.62
CA GLU A 36 17.86 -0.41 14.43
C GLU A 36 16.68 -1.06 13.72
N VAL A 37 16.71 -2.38 13.53
CA VAL A 37 15.58 -3.15 12.97
C VAL A 37 14.33 -2.92 13.81
N PHE A 38 14.41 -3.06 15.14
CA PHE A 38 13.26 -2.83 16.02
C PHE A 38 12.71 -1.40 15.97
N ARG A 39 13.58 -0.39 15.81
CA ARG A 39 13.16 1.02 15.84
C ARG A 39 12.61 1.53 14.52
N PHE A 40 13.16 1.07 13.41
CA PHE A 40 12.96 1.71 12.11
C PHE A 40 12.35 0.79 11.07
N GLU A 41 12.45 -0.53 11.22
CA GLU A 41 11.78 -1.42 10.28
C GLU A 41 10.32 -1.67 10.66
N THR A 42 9.48 -1.48 9.65
CA THR A 42 8.10 -1.92 9.60
C THR A 42 8.12 -3.42 9.28
N PHE A 43 7.56 -4.26 10.14
CA PHE A 43 7.64 -5.72 10.07
C PHE A 43 6.98 -6.35 8.82
N GLY A 44 6.40 -5.54 7.93
CA GLY A 44 5.83 -5.97 6.66
C GLY A 44 4.48 -6.66 6.80
N ASN A 45 3.85 -6.53 7.97
CA ASN A 45 2.54 -7.12 8.29
C ASN A 45 1.46 -6.06 8.50
N GLU A 46 1.70 -4.82 8.08
CA GLU A 46 0.80 -3.69 8.26
C GLU A 46 -0.52 -3.93 7.52
N GLY A 47 -0.46 -4.51 6.31
CA GLY A 47 -1.63 -4.91 5.54
C GLY A 47 -2.49 -5.96 6.26
N PHE A 48 -1.84 -6.96 6.86
CA PHE A 48 -2.54 -7.99 7.65
C PHE A 48 -3.34 -7.37 8.80
N TRP A 49 -2.73 -6.47 9.58
CA TRP A 49 -3.41 -5.85 10.71
C TRP A 49 -4.50 -4.85 10.27
N THR A 50 -4.26 -4.13 9.17
CA THR A 50 -5.26 -3.23 8.58
C THR A 50 -6.51 -4.00 8.13
N ASP A 51 -6.32 -5.14 7.49
CA ASP A 51 -7.41 -6.02 7.05
C ASP A 51 -8.09 -6.73 8.21
N ALA A 52 -7.32 -7.22 9.19
CA ALA A 52 -7.85 -7.88 10.39
C ALA A 52 -8.76 -6.95 11.20
N MET A 53 -8.39 -5.66 11.33
CA MET A 53 -9.22 -4.65 11.96
C MET A 53 -10.38 -4.15 11.08
N ARG A 54 -10.46 -4.62 9.83
CA ARG A 54 -11.47 -4.23 8.84
C ARG A 54 -11.51 -2.72 8.62
N MET A 55 -10.37 -2.04 8.73
CA MET A 55 -10.28 -0.59 8.55
C MET A 55 -10.88 -0.11 7.23
N PRO A 56 -10.61 -0.75 6.07
CA PRO A 56 -11.21 -0.35 4.80
C PRO A 56 -12.73 -0.39 4.83
N LYS A 57 -13.32 -1.40 5.50
CA LYS A 57 -14.77 -1.49 5.66
C LYS A 57 -15.30 -0.35 6.54
N GLY A 58 -14.61 -0.01 7.63
CA GLY A 58 -15.03 1.10 8.49
C GLY A 58 -15.11 2.42 7.73
N VAL A 59 -14.14 2.70 6.86
CA VAL A 59 -14.13 3.90 6.00
C VAL A 59 -15.31 3.89 5.01
N LEU A 60 -15.59 2.73 4.39
CA LEU A 60 -16.72 2.58 3.46
C LEU A 60 -18.08 2.72 4.17
N ASP A 61 -18.24 2.12 5.34
CA ASP A 61 -19.47 2.18 6.13
C ASP A 61 -19.75 3.59 6.67
N ALA A 62 -18.69 4.35 6.99
CA ALA A 62 -18.77 5.75 7.38
C ALA A 62 -19.12 6.68 6.21
N LYS A 63 -19.03 6.18 4.97
CA LYS A 63 -19.35 6.90 3.73
C LYS A 63 -18.68 8.27 3.65
N LEU A 64 -17.41 8.32 4.04
CA LEU A 64 -16.63 9.55 3.99
C LEU A 64 -16.47 10.03 2.55
N THR A 65 -16.67 11.32 2.31
CA THR A 65 -16.25 11.94 1.05
C THR A 65 -14.71 11.95 0.98
N PRO A 66 -14.12 12.04 -0.23
CA PRO A 66 -12.67 12.16 -0.35
C PRO A 66 -12.08 13.33 0.45
N LEU A 67 -12.81 14.45 0.56
CA LEU A 67 -12.38 15.60 1.36
C LEU A 67 -12.38 15.26 2.86
N GLN A 68 -13.47 14.66 3.36
CA GLN A 68 -13.58 14.23 4.76
C GLN A 68 -12.51 13.21 5.14
N ALA A 69 -12.17 12.29 4.24
CA ALA A 69 -11.12 11.30 4.47
C ALA A 69 -9.74 11.96 4.63
N LEU A 70 -9.42 12.96 3.80
CA LEU A 70 -8.17 13.73 3.91
C LEU A 70 -8.12 14.56 5.20
N GLU A 71 -9.23 15.20 5.58
CA GLU A 71 -9.35 15.94 6.84
C GLU A 71 -9.19 15.03 8.08
N ALA A 72 -9.67 13.79 7.99
CA ALA A 72 -9.47 12.77 9.01
C ALA A 72 -8.02 12.23 9.07
N GLY A 73 -7.13 12.70 8.19
CA GLY A 73 -5.72 12.33 8.14
C GLY A 73 -5.44 11.07 7.32
N LEU A 74 -6.39 10.60 6.50
CA LEU A 74 -6.14 9.47 5.60
C LEU A 74 -5.20 9.91 4.48
N LEU A 75 -4.06 9.25 4.37
CA LEU A 75 -3.05 9.58 3.37
C LEU A 75 -3.35 8.88 2.04
N VAL A 76 -3.09 9.58 0.94
CA VAL A 76 -3.27 9.06 -0.43
C VAL A 76 -1.93 9.07 -1.15
N ASP A 77 -1.50 7.90 -1.61
CA ASP A 77 -0.38 7.76 -2.54
C ASP A 77 -0.86 8.11 -3.95
N ILE A 78 -0.55 9.33 -4.42
CA ILE A 78 -1.00 9.79 -5.73
C ILE A 78 -0.36 9.00 -6.87
N ASP A 79 0.85 8.46 -6.67
CA ASP A 79 1.57 7.74 -7.72
C ASP A 79 0.96 6.36 -7.97
N ALA A 80 0.37 5.76 -6.93
CA ALA A 80 -0.41 4.53 -7.03
C ALA A 80 -1.81 4.72 -7.66
N VAL A 81 -2.34 5.95 -7.71
CA VAL A 81 -3.67 6.23 -8.27
C VAL A 81 -3.63 6.22 -9.80
N PRO A 82 -4.52 5.49 -10.50
CA PRO A 82 -4.61 5.52 -11.96
C PRO A 82 -4.87 6.93 -12.51
N ALA A 83 -4.22 7.30 -13.61
CA ALA A 83 -4.32 8.66 -14.18
C ALA A 83 -5.77 9.11 -14.45
N SER A 84 -6.63 8.20 -14.93
CA SER A 84 -8.06 8.48 -15.16
C SER A 84 -8.83 8.85 -13.90
N MET A 85 -8.39 8.38 -12.73
CA MET A 85 -9.00 8.65 -11.44
C MET A 85 -8.46 9.93 -10.80
N ARG A 86 -7.21 10.32 -11.08
CA ARG A 86 -6.60 11.55 -10.54
C ARG A 86 -7.40 12.79 -10.94
N ASP A 87 -7.83 12.88 -12.20
CA ASP A 87 -8.64 14.00 -12.69
C ASP A 87 -10.02 14.06 -12.01
N ALA A 88 -10.62 12.90 -11.72
CA ALA A 88 -11.89 12.82 -11.00
C ALA A 88 -11.74 13.28 -9.55
N LEU A 89 -10.73 12.76 -8.84
CA LEU A 89 -10.37 13.18 -7.48
C LEU A 89 -10.10 14.69 -7.42
N GLY A 90 -9.32 15.23 -8.35
CA GLY A 90 -8.99 16.65 -8.39
C GLY A 90 -10.19 17.57 -8.64
N ARG A 91 -11.23 17.10 -9.34
CA ARG A 91 -12.51 17.83 -9.47
C ARG A 91 -13.31 17.74 -8.18
N GLU A 92 -13.44 16.55 -7.60
CA GLU A 92 -14.22 16.35 -6.37
C GLU A 92 -13.66 17.15 -5.20
N LEU A 93 -12.34 17.15 -4.99
CA LEU A 93 -11.71 17.92 -3.91
C LEU A 93 -11.92 19.44 -4.01
N LYS A 94 -12.25 19.97 -5.19
CA LYS A 94 -12.55 21.40 -5.39
C LYS A 94 -14.02 21.75 -5.14
N THR A 95 -14.91 20.76 -5.23
CA THR A 95 -16.36 21.01 -5.25
C THR A 95 -17.14 20.28 -4.16
N ASP A 96 -16.52 19.31 -3.47
CA ASP A 96 -17.10 18.41 -2.46
C ASP A 96 -18.51 17.92 -2.82
N ARG A 97 -18.65 17.30 -4.01
CA ARG A 97 -19.96 16.89 -4.54
C ARG A 97 -20.29 15.43 -4.28
N SER A 98 -19.39 14.67 -3.67
CA SER A 98 -19.63 13.26 -3.36
C SER A 98 -20.71 13.11 -2.29
N PRO A 99 -21.75 12.30 -2.52
CA PRO A 99 -22.74 12.02 -1.50
C PRO A 99 -22.10 11.15 -0.40
N ALA A 100 -22.26 11.59 0.85
CA ALA A 100 -22.08 10.74 2.02
C ALA A 100 -23.23 9.73 2.19
#